data_AF-A0A978UYE8-F1
#
_entry.id   AF-A0A978UYE8-F1
#
_cell.length_a   1.000
_cell.length_b   1.000
_cell.length_c   1.000
_cell.angle_alpha   90.00
_cell.angle_beta   90.00
_cell.angle_gamma   90.00
#
_symmetry.space_group_name_H-M   'P 1'
#
loop_
_entity.id
_entity.type
_entity.pdbx_description
1 polymer ?
#
loop_
_entity_poly.entity_id
_entity_poly.type
_entity_poly.pdbx_seq_one_letter_code
_entity_poly.pdbx_strand_id
1 'polypeptide(L)'
;MAEKSKILVIGGTGYIGKFIVEASAKAGRSTFALVRDQTTVSDPSKAKLIDSFKTHGVTLIQRLLPSEFGMDVDRTPIVELAATALDRKVNIRRLIEAEGIPYTYVISHGFLHFMLHKLGQLESTIASRDKVTIIGDGNL
;
A
#
# COMPACT_ATOMS: atom_id res chain seq x y z
N MET A 1 8.10 -14.79 -27.97
CA MET A 1 7.81 -14.78 -26.51
C MET A 1 7.09 -13.48 -26.19
N ALA A 2 6.01 -13.50 -25.39
CA ALA A 2 5.29 -12.28 -25.03
C ALA A 2 6.19 -11.33 -24.22
N GLU A 3 6.17 -10.04 -24.54
CA GLU A 3 6.90 -9.01 -23.78
C GLU A 3 6.38 -8.98 -22.33
N LYS A 4 7.28 -9.10 -21.35
CA LYS A 4 6.89 -9.06 -19.93
C LYS A 4 6.46 -7.64 -19.55
N SER A 5 5.38 -7.51 -18.78
CA SER A 5 4.85 -6.20 -18.38
C SER A 5 5.87 -5.40 -17.56
N LYS A 6 5.97 -4.10 -17.85
CA LYS A 6 6.76 -3.11 -17.10
C LYS A 6 6.01 -2.74 -15.82
N ILE A 7 6.71 -2.66 -14.69
CA ILE A 7 6.13 -2.34 -13.38
C ILE A 7 6.75 -1.05 -12.84
N LEU A 8 5.91 -0.09 -12.46
CA LEU A 8 6.30 1.09 -11.68
C LEU A 8 5.83 0.91 -10.24
N VAL A 9 6.75 1.06 -9.28
CA VAL A 9 6.45 1.03 -7.84
C VAL A 9 6.62 2.43 -7.26
N ILE A 10 5.54 3.01 -6.76
CA ILE A 10 5.55 4.27 -6.00
C ILE A 10 5.70 3.93 -4.52
N GLY A 11 6.70 4.51 -3.85
CA GLY A 11 7.05 4.12 -2.48
C GLY A 11 7.88 2.84 -2.39
N GLY A 12 8.64 2.52 -3.46
CA GLY A 12 9.48 1.31 -3.53
C GLY A 12 10.58 1.22 -2.46
N THR A 13 10.90 2.30 -1.76
CA THR A 13 11.85 2.31 -0.63
C THR A 13 11.18 2.12 0.73
N GLY A 14 9.84 2.09 0.77
CA GLY A 14 9.07 1.88 1.99
C GLY A 14 9.16 0.43 2.50
N TYR A 15 8.59 0.19 3.68
CA TYR A 15 8.69 -1.09 4.39
C TYR A 15 8.30 -2.30 3.52
N ILE A 16 7.11 -2.28 2.92
CA ILE A 16 6.65 -3.33 1.99
C ILE A 16 7.17 -3.11 0.57
N GLY A 17 7.33 -1.85 0.16
CA GLY A 17 7.74 -1.47 -1.19
C GLY A 17 9.07 -2.10 -1.62
N LYS A 18 10.05 -2.19 -0.71
CA LYS A 18 11.36 -2.78 -1.03
C LYS A 18 11.26 -4.25 -1.45
N PHE A 19 10.38 -5.01 -0.79
CA PHE A 19 10.16 -6.42 -1.10
C PHE A 19 9.42 -6.58 -2.43
N ILE A 20 8.49 -5.68 -2.75
CA ILE A 20 7.79 -5.65 -4.03
C ILE A 20 8.77 -5.37 -5.18
N VAL A 21 9.65 -4.38 -5.03
CA VAL A 21 10.68 -4.05 -6.02
C VAL A 21 11.61 -5.24 -6.24
N GLU A 22 12.11 -5.85 -5.16
CA GLU A 22 13.02 -6.98 -5.24
C GLU A 22 12.37 -8.21 -5.91
N ALA A 23 11.13 -8.54 -5.53
CA ALA A 23 10.38 -9.64 -6.12
C ALA A 23 10.09 -9.40 -7.61
N SER A 24 9.72 -8.18 -7.98
CA SER A 24 9.48 -7.80 -9.38
C SER A 24 10.74 -7.94 -10.24
N ALA A 25 11.89 -7.50 -9.73
CA ALA A 25 13.18 -7.64 -10.40
C ALA A 25 13.59 -9.12 -10.54
N LYS A 26 13.44 -9.92 -9.48
CA LYS A 26 13.71 -11.37 -9.49
C LYS A 26 12.81 -12.16 -10.46
N ALA A 27 11.58 -11.71 -10.68
CA ALA A 27 10.69 -12.27 -11.70
C ALA A 27 11.11 -11.92 -13.15
N GLY A 28 12.19 -11.14 -13.32
CA GLY A 28 12.71 -10.69 -14.60
C GLY A 28 11.78 -9.70 -15.30
N ARG A 29 11.04 -8.88 -14.53
CA ARG A 29 10.21 -7.80 -15.06
C ARG A 29 11.01 -6.50 -15.10
N SER A 30 10.84 -5.70 -16.15
CA SER A 30 11.37 -4.34 -16.18
C SER A 30 10.70 -3.54 -15.07
N THR A 31 11.48 -3.17 -14.05
CA THR A 31 10.98 -2.64 -12.78
C THR A 31 11.55 -1.25 -12.53
N PHE A 32 10.67 -0.29 -12.30
CA PHE A 32 10.98 1.10 -12.01
C PHE A 32 10.49 1.43 -10.61
N ALA A 33 11.28 2.15 -9.81
CA ALA A 33 10.87 2.68 -8.53
C ALA A 33 10.84 4.21 -8.60
N LEU A 34 9.69 4.82 -8.33
CA LEU A 34 9.61 6.27 -8.19
C LEU A 34 10.19 6.66 -6.84
N VAL A 35 11.38 7.26 -6.86
CA VAL A 35 12.01 7.87 -5.70
C VAL A 35 11.68 9.36 -5.73
N ARG A 36 11.16 9.88 -4.62
CA ARG A 36 10.99 11.32 -4.45
C ARG A 36 12.38 11.93 -4.21
N ASP A 37 12.78 12.87 -5.05
CA ASP A 37 13.95 13.72 -4.78
C ASP A 37 13.68 14.51 -3.49
N GLN A 38 14.66 14.69 -2.61
CA GLN A 38 14.47 15.16 -1.22
C GLN A 38 13.94 16.61 -1.10
N THR A 39 13.59 17.26 -2.21
CA THR A 39 13.01 18.61 -2.25
C THR A 39 11.60 18.60 -2.85
N THR A 40 10.66 19.24 -2.14
CA THR A 40 9.29 19.69 -2.54
C THR A 40 8.05 18.85 -2.17
N VAL A 41 7.58 19.07 -0.93
CA VAL A 41 6.34 19.80 -0.53
C VAL A 41 4.99 19.51 -1.23
N SER A 42 3.96 19.47 -0.37
CA SER A 42 2.52 19.60 -0.57
C SER A 42 2.11 20.94 -1.23
N ASP A 43 1.68 20.91 -2.49
CA ASP A 43 1.23 22.09 -3.26
C ASP A 43 -0.05 21.76 -4.07
N PRO A 44 -1.15 22.54 -3.92
CA PRO A 44 -2.39 22.42 -4.71
C PRO A 44 -2.24 22.57 -6.23
N SER A 45 -1.14 23.13 -6.74
CA SER A 45 -0.88 23.32 -8.18
C SER A 45 -0.66 22.00 -8.95
N LYS A 46 -0.30 20.91 -8.25
CA LYS A 46 -0.05 19.58 -8.83
C LYS A 46 -1.29 18.94 -9.46
N ALA A 47 -2.50 19.34 -9.07
CA ALA A 47 -3.75 18.82 -9.64
C ALA A 47 -3.93 19.24 -11.11
N LYS A 48 -3.60 20.49 -11.46
CA LYS A 48 -3.66 20.99 -12.85
C LYS A 48 -2.61 20.35 -13.78
N LEU A 49 -1.50 19.88 -13.19
CA LEU A 49 -0.41 19.22 -13.91
C LEU A 49 -0.78 17.77 -14.30
N ILE A 50 -1.59 17.10 -13.48
CA ILE A 50 -2.05 15.73 -13.74
C ILE A 50 -3.06 15.71 -14.91
N ASP A 51 -3.93 16.72 -14.99
CA ASP A 51 -4.85 16.87 -16.12
C ASP A 51 -4.13 17.14 -17.44
N SER A 52 -3.04 17.92 -17.43
CA SER A 52 -2.27 18.15 -18.65
C SER A 52 -1.57 16.89 -19.16
N PHE A 53 -1.18 15.96 -18.29
CA PHE A 53 -0.58 14.69 -18.69
C PHE A 53 -1.56 13.78 -19.46
N LYS A 54 -2.85 13.82 -19.14
CA LYS A 54 -3.88 13.13 -19.91
C LYS A 54 -3.99 13.70 -21.33
N THR A 55 -3.88 15.03 -21.50
CA THR A 55 -3.95 15.72 -22.81
C THR A 55 -2.73 15.48 -23.70
N HIS A 56 -1.58 15.15 -23.12
CA HIS A 56 -0.31 14.95 -23.86
C HIS A 56 -0.03 13.49 -24.23
N GLY A 57 -1.02 12.59 -24.13
CA GLY A 57 -0.88 11.19 -24.57
C GLY A 57 0.02 10.33 -23.69
N VAL A 58 0.14 10.68 -22.40
CA VAL A 58 0.89 9.87 -21.43
C VAL A 58 0.21 8.50 -21.27
N THR A 59 0.99 7.43 -21.50
CA THR A 59 0.51 6.06 -21.38
C THR A 59 0.06 5.75 -19.95
N LEU A 60 -1.24 5.52 -19.78
CA LEU A 60 -1.86 5.16 -18.51
C LEU A 60 -1.46 3.75 -18.08
N ILE A 61 -1.30 3.59 -16.77
CA ILE A 61 -0.85 2.38 -16.10
C ILE A 61 -1.80 1.21 -16.44
N GLN A 62 -1.26 0.08 -16.91
CA GLN A 62 -2.06 -1.11 -17.30
C GLN A 62 -2.82 -1.74 -16.12
N ARG A 63 -2.32 -1.59 -14.89
CA ARG A 63 -3.00 -2.02 -13.66
C ARG A 63 -2.44 -1.32 -12.43
N LEU A 64 -3.32 -0.77 -11.59
CA LEU A 64 -2.96 -0.08 -10.35
C LEU A 64 -3.08 -1.01 -9.13
N LEU A 65 -2.05 -1.01 -8.30
CA LEU A 65 -2.08 -1.62 -6.96
C LEU A 65 -1.94 -0.49 -5.94
N PRO A 66 -3.04 -0.02 -5.31
CA PRO A 66 -2.95 1.00 -4.27
C PRO A 66 -2.32 0.44 -2.98
N SER A 67 -1.95 1.33 -2.07
CA SER A 67 -1.29 0.99 -0.80
C SER A 67 -2.26 0.36 0.22
N GLU A 68 -2.73 -0.86 -0.08
CA GLU A 68 -3.71 -1.60 0.71
C GLU A 68 -3.01 -2.45 1.79
N PHE A 69 -2.26 -3.46 1.38
CA PHE A 69 -1.30 -4.30 2.14
C PHE A 69 -1.59 -4.47 3.64
N GLY A 70 -2.84 -4.73 3.99
CA GLY A 70 -3.32 -4.81 5.37
C GLY A 70 -4.65 -5.54 5.44
N MET A 71 -5.56 -5.05 6.27
CA MET A 71 -6.94 -5.53 6.38
C MET A 71 -7.82 -5.05 5.22
N ASP A 72 -8.92 -5.77 4.97
CA ASP A 72 -9.90 -5.32 3.99
C ASP A 72 -10.80 -4.25 4.60
N VAL A 73 -10.63 -3.01 4.13
CA VAL A 73 -11.35 -1.84 4.65
C VAL A 73 -12.86 -1.89 4.38
N ASP A 74 -13.31 -2.69 3.41
CA ASP A 74 -14.74 -2.79 3.08
C ASP A 74 -15.46 -3.93 3.82
N ARG A 75 -14.70 -4.86 4.43
CA ARG A 75 -15.26 -6.10 5.00
C ARG A 75 -14.98 -6.30 6.48
N THR A 76 -14.05 -5.53 7.04
CA THR A 76 -13.68 -5.69 8.45
C THR A 76 -14.48 -4.72 9.30
N PRO A 77 -15.19 -5.18 10.36
CA PRO A 77 -15.84 -4.28 11.30
C PRO A 77 -14.77 -3.50 12.08
N ILE A 78 -14.75 -2.19 11.91
CA ILE A 78 -13.76 -1.31 12.51
C ILE A 78 -14.47 -0.38 13.48
N VAL A 79 -13.94 -0.28 14.71
CA VAL A 79 -14.42 0.72 15.67
C VAL A 79 -14.15 2.12 15.15
N GLU A 80 -15.07 3.06 15.38
CA GLU A 80 -15.08 4.41 14.79
C GLU A 80 -13.71 5.12 14.86
N LEU A 81 -12.98 4.98 15.98
CA LEU A 81 -11.66 5.56 16.18
C LEU A 81 -10.62 5.11 15.13
N ALA A 82 -10.71 3.86 14.66
CA ALA A 82 -9.82 3.31 13.64
C ALA A 82 -10.37 3.50 12.21
N ALA A 83 -11.67 3.77 12.05
CA ALA A 83 -12.30 4.01 10.76
C ALA A 83 -11.75 5.30 10.11
N THR A 84 -11.59 6.38 10.90
CA THR A 84 -11.03 7.65 10.44
C THR A 84 -9.62 7.52 9.84
N ALA A 85 -8.81 6.58 10.33
CA ALA A 85 -7.48 6.30 9.79
C ALA A 85 -7.52 5.59 8.42
N LEU A 86 -8.62 4.89 8.12
CA LEU A 86 -8.82 4.07 6.92
C LEU A 86 -9.71 4.73 5.88
N ASP A 87 -10.45 5.80 6.22
CA ASP A 87 -11.28 6.57 5.30
C ASP A 87 -10.54 7.00 4.03
N ARG A 88 -9.25 7.34 4.18
CA ARG A 88 -8.40 7.69 3.02
C ARG A 88 -8.28 6.54 2.03
N LYS A 89 -8.17 5.29 2.51
CA LYS A 89 -8.10 4.11 1.64
C LYS A 89 -9.44 3.86 0.97
N VAL A 90 -10.54 3.94 1.73
CA VAL A 90 -11.90 3.80 1.19
C VAL A 90 -12.14 4.81 0.07
N ASN A 91 -11.83 6.10 0.31
CA ASN A 91 -11.97 7.15 -0.69
C ASN A 91 -11.13 6.89 -1.95
N ILE A 92 -9.90 6.40 -1.79
CA ILE A 92 -9.05 6.03 -2.93
C ILE A 92 -9.68 4.86 -3.72
N ARG A 93 -10.25 3.85 -3.06
CA ARG A 93 -10.94 2.75 -3.75
C ARG A 93 -12.09 3.27 -4.61
N ARG A 94 -12.95 4.12 -4.04
CA ARG A 94 -14.10 4.70 -4.76
C ARG A 94 -13.67 5.57 -5.94
N LEU A 95 -12.58 6.34 -5.83
CA LEU A 95 -12.04 7.11 -6.94
C LEU A 95 -11.50 6.22 -8.06
N ILE A 96 -10.76 5.16 -7.70
CA ILE A 96 -10.23 4.20 -8.67
C ILE A 96 -11.36 3.52 -9.45
N GLU A 97 -12.41 3.09 -8.75
CA GLU A 97 -13.60 2.47 -9.33
C GLU A 97 -14.37 3.44 -10.25
N ALA A 98 -14.60 4.67 -9.79
CA ALA A 98 -15.31 5.69 -10.55
C ALA A 98 -14.60 6.08 -11.86
N GLU A 99 -13.26 6.12 -11.85
CA GLU A 99 -12.43 6.41 -13.02
C GLU A 99 -12.25 5.19 -13.95
N GLY A 100 -12.78 4.02 -13.60
CA GLY A 100 -12.67 2.80 -14.40
C GLY A 100 -11.23 2.27 -14.54
N ILE A 101 -10.34 2.62 -13.62
CA ILE A 101 -8.93 2.23 -13.66
C ILE A 101 -8.82 0.74 -13.34
N PRO A 102 -8.20 -0.12 -14.18
CA PRO A 102 -7.99 -1.52 -13.82
C PRO A 102 -7.15 -1.65 -12.55
N TYR A 103 -7.67 -2.33 -11.52
CA TYR A 103 -7.03 -2.38 -10.21
C TYR A 103 -6.92 -3.78 -9.60
N THR A 104 -6.11 -3.90 -8.56
CA THR A 104 -6.10 -5.07 -7.68
C THR A 104 -5.79 -4.60 -6.26
N TYR A 105 -6.69 -4.85 -5.32
CA TYR A 105 -6.46 -4.62 -3.90
C TYR A 105 -5.80 -5.85 -3.29
N VAL A 106 -4.61 -5.66 -2.72
CA VAL A 106 -3.86 -6.74 -2.07
C VAL A 106 -4.11 -6.68 -0.57
N ILE A 107 -4.88 -7.64 -0.06
CA ILE A 107 -5.16 -7.81 1.36
C ILE A 107 -4.13 -8.80 1.91
N SER A 108 -3.13 -8.30 2.64
CA SER A 108 -2.02 -9.11 3.16
C SER A 108 -2.09 -9.34 4.68
N HIS A 109 -3.13 -8.83 5.33
CA HIS A 109 -3.31 -8.89 6.78
C HIS A 109 -2.10 -8.31 7.55
N GLY A 110 -1.85 -8.77 8.78
CA GLY A 110 -0.75 -8.29 9.60
C GLY A 110 0.60 -8.80 9.12
N PHE A 111 1.58 -7.91 8.98
CA PHE A 111 2.94 -8.32 8.63
C PHE A 111 3.61 -9.09 9.77
N LEU A 112 4.19 -10.25 9.43
CA LEU A 112 4.85 -11.14 10.39
C LEU A 112 5.91 -10.42 11.24
N HIS A 113 6.78 -9.64 10.59
CA HIS A 113 7.84 -8.89 11.27
C HIS A 113 7.35 -7.61 11.97
N PHE A 114 6.05 -7.32 11.92
CA PHE A 114 5.45 -6.29 12.76
C PHE A 114 4.66 -6.89 13.92
N MET A 115 3.89 -7.95 13.65
CA MET A 115 2.99 -8.56 14.63
C MET A 115 3.61 -9.72 15.40
N LEU A 116 4.26 -10.68 14.72
CA LEU A 116 4.71 -11.92 15.34
C LEU A 116 5.93 -11.70 16.25
N HIS A 117 6.88 -10.84 15.85
CA HIS A 117 8.09 -10.61 16.63
C HIS A 117 7.83 -9.89 17.97
N LYS A 118 6.64 -9.27 18.11
CA LYS A 118 6.14 -8.63 19.33
C LYS A 118 4.96 -9.38 19.95
N LEU A 119 4.52 -10.51 19.39
CA LEU A 119 3.30 -11.22 19.82
C LEU A 119 2.08 -10.29 19.94
N GLY A 120 1.89 -9.40 18.95
CA GLY A 120 0.77 -8.45 18.89
C GLY A 120 0.82 -7.31 19.92
N GLN A 121 1.91 -7.15 20.68
CA GLN A 121 2.04 -6.05 21.64
C GLN A 121 2.32 -4.71 20.91
N LEU A 122 1.35 -3.78 20.94
CA LEU A 122 1.43 -2.49 20.25
C LEU A 122 2.56 -1.59 20.79
N GLU A 123 2.79 -1.62 22.10
CA GLU A 123 3.72 -0.71 22.80
C GLU A 123 5.18 -1.22 22.83
N SER A 124 5.44 -2.47 22.45
CA SER A 124 6.78 -3.06 22.54
C SER A 124 7.48 -3.09 21.18
N THR A 125 8.81 -3.14 21.15
CA THR A 125 9.59 -3.43 19.93
C THR A 125 9.95 -4.90 19.75
N ILE A 126 9.85 -5.71 20.82
CA ILE A 126 10.15 -7.14 20.86
C ILE A 126 9.20 -7.88 21.83
N ALA A 127 8.97 -9.17 21.63
CA ALA A 127 8.22 -9.99 22.59
C ALA A 127 8.91 -10.02 23.95
N SER A 128 8.16 -9.73 25.02
CA SER A 128 8.61 -9.94 26.39
C SER A 128 8.74 -11.44 26.68
N ARG A 129 9.76 -11.81 27.44
CA ARG A 129 9.97 -13.18 27.91
C ARG A 129 9.20 -13.49 29.20
N ASP A 130 8.73 -12.46 29.89
CA ASP A 130 8.17 -12.58 31.24
C ASP A 130 6.64 -12.49 31.26
N LYS A 131 6.06 -11.65 30.40
CA LYS A 131 4.62 -11.37 30.38
C LYS A 131 4.15 -10.97 28.99
N VAL A 132 3.01 -11.51 28.57
CA VAL A 132 2.28 -11.08 27.37
C VAL A 132 0.87 -10.66 27.74
N THR A 133 0.34 -9.64 27.07
CA THR A 133 -1.08 -9.26 27.20
C THR A 133 -1.86 -9.84 26.03
N ILE A 134 -2.85 -10.68 26.32
CA ILE A 134 -3.78 -11.19 25.32
C ILE A 134 -4.96 -10.21 25.25
N ILE A 135 -5.21 -9.68 24.07
CA ILE A 135 -6.37 -8.80 23.83
C ILE A 135 -7.57 -9.69 23.55
N GLY A 136 -8.68 -9.48 24.28
CA GLY A 136 -9.86 -10.34 24.17
C GLY A 136 -9.66 -11.69 24.87
N ASP A 137 -10.21 -12.75 24.30
CA ASP A 137 -10.12 -14.12 24.82
C ASP A 137 -8.96 -14.94 24.21
N GLY A 138 -8.30 -14.42 23.17
CA GLY A 138 -7.16 -15.07 22.52
C GLY A 138 -7.54 -16.16 21.52
N ASN A 139 -8.82 -16.31 21.16
CA ASN A 139 -9.29 -17.28 20.19
C ASN A 139 -9.52 -16.64 18.80
N LEU A 140 -9.52 -17.48 17.76
CA LEU A 140 -9.87 -17.15 16.38
C LEU A 140 -11.22 -17.76 16.01
#